data_AF-A0A2H0VMX0-F1
#
_entry.id   AF-A0A2H0VMX0-F1
#
_cell.length_a   1.000
_cell.length_b   1.000
_cell.length_c   1.000
_cell.angle_alpha   90.00
_cell.angle_beta   90.00
_cell.angle_gamma   90.00
#
_symmetry.space_group_name_H-M   'P 1'
#
loop_
_entity.id
_entity.type
_entity.pdbx_description
1 polymer ?
#
loop_
_entity_poly.entity_id
_entity_poly.type
_entity_poly.pdbx_seq_one_letter_code
_entity_poly.pdbx_strand_id
1 'polypeptide(L)' 'MLEFLKDSEDKNSTMTDHYIESSWSKQDANFEMPLRPDSIDSFIGQDAVRERLNVHIGAAKQRNEPLGHLLFFGP' A
#
# COMPACT_ATOMS: atom_id res chain seq x y z
N MET A 1 36.21 -59.46 0.15
CA MET A 1 36.16 -59.10 -1.27
C MET A 1 34.84 -58.37 -1.46
N LEU A 2 34.96 -57.05 -1.66
CA LEU A 2 33.98 -56.06 -2.11
C LEU A 2 33.01 -56.67 -3.15
N GLU A 3 31.79 -56.25 -3.39
CA GLU A 3 30.85 -55.17 -3.01
C GLU A 3 29.57 -55.57 -3.76
N PHE A 4 28.36 -55.30 -3.26
CA PHE A 4 27.22 -54.94 -4.12
C PHE A 4 26.02 -54.53 -3.25
N LEU A 5 25.84 -53.21 -3.15
CA LEU A 5 24.58 -52.47 -3.11
C LEU A 5 23.29 -53.30 -2.94
N LYS A 6 22.52 -53.00 -1.88
CA LYS A 6 21.23 -52.31 -2.05
C LYS A 6 20.71 -51.79 -0.71
N ASP A 7 20.46 -50.49 -0.69
CA ASP A 7 19.81 -49.72 0.36
C ASP A 7 18.45 -50.31 0.79
N SER A 8 18.10 -50.13 2.06
CA SER A 8 16.75 -49.68 2.47
C SER A 8 16.68 -49.37 3.97
N GLU A 9 16.56 -48.08 4.25
CA GLU A 9 15.56 -47.44 5.12
C GLU A 9 15.58 -47.67 6.65
N ASP A 10 16.18 -46.68 7.31
CA ASP A 10 15.52 -45.69 8.16
C ASP A 10 14.70 -46.14 9.38
N LYS A 11 15.29 -45.91 10.57
CA LYS A 11 14.55 -45.43 11.75
C LYS A 11 15.41 -44.48 12.59
N ASN A 12 15.55 -43.23 12.15
CA ASN A 12 15.83 -42.15 13.11
C ASN A 12 14.57 -41.32 13.31
N SER A 13 13.80 -41.71 14.32
CA SER A 13 12.88 -40.82 15.03
C SER A 13 13.69 -39.69 15.65
N THR A 14 13.43 -38.44 15.25
CA THR A 14 13.19 -37.35 16.20
C THR A 14 12.50 -36.19 15.48
N MET A 15 11.51 -35.65 16.17
CA MET A 15 10.70 -34.48 15.83
C MET A 15 11.54 -33.38 15.17
N THR A 16 11.28 -33.10 13.89
CA THR A 16 11.56 -31.79 13.34
C THR A 16 10.33 -30.94 13.57
N ASP A 17 10.51 -29.95 14.43
CA ASP A 17 9.63 -28.81 14.62
C ASP A 17 9.00 -28.38 13.30
N HIS A 18 7.73 -27.98 13.36
CA HIS A 18 7.05 -27.21 12.33
C HIS A 18 7.72 -25.83 12.17
N TYR A 19 8.98 -25.81 11.77
CA TYR A 19 9.74 -24.63 11.46
C TYR A 19 9.46 -24.24 10.01
N ILE A 20 8.49 -23.34 9.84
CA ILE A 20 8.25 -22.68 8.56
C ILE A 20 9.13 -21.43 8.53
N GLU A 21 10.25 -21.51 7.81
CA GLU A 21 11.09 -20.35 7.54
C GLU A 21 10.44 -19.50 6.44
N SER A 22 10.14 -18.24 6.73
CA SER A 22 9.53 -17.29 5.79
C SER A 22 10.49 -16.78 4.70
N SER A 23 11.66 -17.42 4.56
CA SER A 23 12.75 -17.01 3.67
C SER A 23 12.41 -17.10 2.18
N TRP A 24 11.31 -17.78 1.81
CA TRP A 24 10.85 -17.96 0.43
C TRP A 24 9.62 -17.12 0.04
N SER A 25 9.04 -16.34 0.94
CA SER A 25 8.01 -15.36 0.58
C SER A 25 8.68 -14.03 0.25
N LYS A 26 8.73 -13.70 -1.04
CA LYS A 26 9.00 -12.32 -1.46
C LYS A 26 7.96 -11.45 -0.76
N GLN A 27 8.37 -10.51 0.10
CA GLN A 27 7.44 -9.54 0.68
C GLN A 27 6.64 -8.93 -0.46
N ASP A 28 5.30 -8.97 -0.35
CA ASP A 28 4.46 -8.26 -1.31
C ASP A 28 4.96 -6.82 -1.39
N ALA A 29 5.29 -6.39 -2.61
CA ALA A 29 5.63 -5.01 -2.83
C ALA A 29 4.44 -4.19 -2.32
N ASN A 30 4.72 -3.23 -1.44
CA ASN A 30 3.70 -2.35 -0.84
C ASN A 30 3.14 -1.44 -1.93
N PHE A 31 2.34 -2.00 -2.83
CA PHE A 31 1.71 -1.33 -3.97
C PHE A 31 0.33 -0.85 -3.56
N GLU A 32 0.27 -0.09 -2.47
CA GLU A 32 -0.93 0.64 -2.11
C GLU A 32 -0.92 1.94 -2.91
N MET A 33 -1.74 2.01 -3.96
CA MET A 33 -1.99 3.28 -4.64
C MET A 33 -2.79 4.17 -3.68
N PRO A 34 -2.26 5.34 -3.25
CA PRO A 34 -2.97 6.18 -2.31
C PRO A 34 -4.26 6.68 -2.97
N LEU A 35 -5.40 6.40 -2.33
CA LEU A 35 -6.71 6.90 -2.77
C LEU A 35 -6.86 8.41 -2.59
N ARG A 36 -5.96 9.03 -1.82
CA ARG A 36 -5.91 10.47 -1.62
C ARG A 36 -5.06 11.11 -2.72
N PRO A 37 -5.63 11.99 -3.55
CA PRO A 37 -4.87 12.74 -4.52
C PRO A 37 -3.84 13.66 -3.85
N ASP A 38 -2.64 13.76 -4.43
CA ASP A 38 -1.58 14.65 -3.92
C ASP A 38 -1.88 16.13 -4.15
N SER A 39 -2.72 16.44 -5.14
CA SER A 39 -3.12 17.79 -5.48
C SER A 39 -4.61 17.85 -5.83
N ILE A 40 -5.16 19.06 -5.79
CA ILE A 40 -6.53 19.32 -6.24
C ILE A 40 -6.69 18.99 -7.73
N ASP A 41 -5.62 19.11 -8.52
CA ASP A 41 -5.67 18.84 -9.96
C ASP A 41 -5.75 17.34 -10.27
N SER A 42 -5.17 16.48 -9.43
CA SER A 42 -5.30 15.02 -9.54
C SER A 42 -6.59 14.47 -8.92
N PHE A 43 -7.45 15.33 -8.36
CA PHE A 43 -8.77 14.94 -7.90
C PHE A 43 -9.68 14.62 -9.09
N ILE A 44 -10.14 13.38 -9.16
CA ILE A 44 -10.95 12.87 -10.27
C ILE A 44 -12.43 13.14 -9.96
N GLY A 45 -13.11 13.83 -10.88
CA GLY A 45 -14.53 14.18 -10.75
C GLY A 45 -14.76 15.47 -9.96
N GLN A 46 -16.04 15.76 -9.68
CA GLN A 46 -16.47 16.95 -8.91
C GLN A 46 -15.85 18.28 -9.43
N ASP A 47 -15.87 18.49 -10.75
CA ASP A 47 -15.24 19.65 -11.40
C ASP A 47 -15.70 20.98 -10.82
N ALA A 48 -16.99 21.12 -10.55
CA ALA A 48 -17.57 22.32 -9.96
C ALA A 48 -17.03 22.61 -8.56
N VAL A 49 -16.72 21.59 -7.76
CA VAL A 49 -16.15 21.74 -6.41
C VAL A 49 -14.70 22.20 -6.53
N ARG A 50 -13.92 21.56 -7.42
CA ARG A 50 -12.53 21.91 -7.69
C ARG A 50 -12.38 23.36 -8.15
N GLU A 51 -13.22 23.80 -9.08
CA GLU A 51 -13.21 25.18 -9.58
C GLU A 51 -13.48 26.19 -8.46
N ARG A 52 -14.55 25.96 -7.65
CA ARG A 52 -14.88 26.81 -6.51
C ARG A 52 -13.75 26.86 -5.48
N LEU A 53 -13.12 25.73 -5.21
CA LEU A 53 -12.00 25.65 -4.27
C LEU A 53 -10.80 26.45 -4.77
N ASN A 54 -10.47 26.34 -6.06
CA ASN A 54 -9.39 27.12 -6.68
C ASN A 54 -9.62 28.63 -6.57
N VAL A 55 -10.86 29.10 -6.75
CA VAL A 55 -11.23 30.51 -6.55
C VAL A 55 -11.01 30.94 -5.09
N HIS A 56 -11.45 30.13 -4.12
CA HIS A 56 -11.29 30.45 -2.69
C HIS A 56 -9.82 30.48 -2.27
N ILE A 57 -9.04 29.49 -2.72
CA ILE A 57 -7.59 29.43 -2.48
C ILE A 57 -6.91 30.65 -3.11
N GLY A 58 -7.25 30.99 -4.35
CA GLY A 58 -6.72 32.17 -5.04
C GLY A 58 -6.99 33.45 -4.27
N ALA A 59 -8.22 33.65 -3.78
CA ALA A 59 -8.59 34.81 -3.00
C ALA A 59 -7.85 34.88 -1.64
N ALA A 60 -7.71 33.75 -0.94
CA ALA A 60 -6.94 33.70 0.32
C ALA A 60 -5.46 34.02 0.09
N LYS A 61 -4.86 33.45 -0.97
CA LYS A 61 -3.49 33.76 -1.39
C LYS A 61 -3.30 35.26 -1.71
N GLN A 62 -4.24 35.88 -2.42
CA GLN A 62 -4.17 37.31 -2.74
C GLN A 62 -4.20 38.20 -1.50
N ARG A 63 -4.95 37.83 -0.46
CA ARG A 63 -4.98 38.56 0.82
C ARG A 63 -3.82 38.21 1.74
N ASN A 64 -3.02 37.21 1.39
CA ASN A 64 -2.00 36.64 2.27
C ASN A 64 -2.57 36.20 3.63
N GLU A 65 -3.76 35.61 3.59
CA GLU A 65 -4.49 35.12 4.76
C GLU A 65 -4.70 33.60 4.67
N PRO A 66 -4.87 32.91 5.81
CA PRO A 66 -5.28 31.52 5.80
C PRO A 66 -6.61 31.32 5.05
N LEU A 67 -6.75 30.19 4.38
CA LEU A 67 -8.04 29.79 3.82
C LEU A 67 -9.03 29.57 4.98
N GLY A 68 -10.20 30.19 4.90
CA GLY A 68 -11.26 29.98 5.88
C GLY A 68 -11.81 28.56 5.88
N HIS A 69 -12.67 28.23 6.85
CA HIS A 69 -13.34 26.95 6.89
C HIS A 69 -14.36 26.82 5.74
N LEU A 70 -14.31 25.70 5.03
CA LEU A 70 -15.21 25.37 3.93
C LEU A 70 -16.01 24.12 4.30
N LEU A 71 -17.32 24.17 4.13
CA LEU A 71 -18.20 23.02 4.28
C LEU A 71 -18.62 22.54 2.90
N PHE A 72 -18.32 21.28 2.60
CA PHE A 72 -18.80 20.61 1.39
C PHE A 72 -20.03 19.77 1.76
N PHE A 73 -21.12 19.96 1.01
CA PHE A 73 -22.34 19.18 1.14
C PHE A 73 -22.86 18.85 -0.25
N GLY A 74 -23.28 17.60 -0.47
CA GLY A 74 -23.79 17.11 -1.75
C GLY A 74 -23.70 15.58 -1.83
N PRO A 75 -24.42 14.95 -2.77
CA PRO A 75 -24.22 13.55 -3.12
C PRO A 75 -22.87 13.32 -3.84
#